data_AF-A0A219B452-F1
#
_entry.id   AF-A0A219B452-F1
#
_cell.length_a   1.000
_cell.length_b   1.000
_cell.length_c   1.000
_cell.angle_alpha   90.00
_cell.angle_beta   90.00
_cell.angle_gamma   90.00
#
_symmetry.space_group_name_H-M   'P 1'
#
loop_
_entity.id
_entity.type
_entity.pdbx_description
1 polymer ?
#
loop_
_entity_poly.entity_id
_entity_poly.type
_entity_poly.pdbx_seq_one_letter_code
_entity_poly.pdbx_strand_id
1 'polypeptide(L)'
;MPGVEKLRQAEARKLAQVKEHQKKLLWQLTEKHQGERKSLLERHQARSFAELKARQDRFNKGLRGLFDRITGAYGKTKKQNELEAYEAFKRDQTERDKLVYRQLGEKRDHLKRQRDILQKAQQLGRDLKKDLKNLRDDRENDRSMRDGPHR
;
A
#
# COMPACT_ATOMS: atom_id res chain seq x y z
N MET A 1 20.50 -39.90 -3.56
CA MET A 1 21.28 -39.62 -2.33
C MET A 1 20.36 -39.02 -1.28
N PRO A 2 20.09 -39.71 -0.16
CA PRO A 2 19.09 -39.30 0.83
C PRO A 2 19.35 -37.95 1.50
N GLY A 3 20.59 -37.43 1.47
CA GLY A 3 20.92 -36.10 1.99
C GLY A 3 20.37 -34.92 1.17
N VAL A 4 20.31 -35.06 -0.16
CA VAL A 4 19.82 -33.99 -1.07
C VAL A 4 18.31 -33.77 -0.91
N GLU A 5 17.56 -34.84 -0.68
CA GLU A 5 16.12 -34.77 -0.44
C GLU A 5 15.79 -34.07 0.87
N LYS A 6 16.56 -34.32 1.95
CA LYS A 6 16.41 -33.62 3.23
C LYS A 6 16.67 -32.11 3.09
N LEU A 7 17.68 -31.72 2.31
CA LEU A 7 17.98 -30.31 2.03
C LEU A 7 16.83 -29.64 1.26
N ARG A 8 16.32 -30.28 0.20
CA ARG A 8 15.16 -29.77 -0.55
C ARG A 8 13.91 -29.63 0.32
N GLN A 9 13.66 -30.58 1.22
CA GLN A 9 12.54 -30.50 2.17
C GLN A 9 12.72 -29.34 3.15
N ALA A 10 13.94 -29.11 3.64
CA ALA A 10 14.23 -27.97 4.52
C ALA A 10 14.06 -26.64 3.80
N GLU A 11 14.51 -26.53 2.54
CA GLU A 11 14.29 -25.37 1.69
C GLU A 11 12.80 -25.11 1.44
N ALA A 12 12.03 -26.14 1.10
CA ALA A 12 10.59 -26.03 0.91
C ALA A 12 9.87 -25.52 2.16
N ARG A 13 10.26 -25.99 3.36
CA ARG A 13 9.73 -25.50 4.64
C ARG A 13 10.06 -24.04 4.88
N LYS A 14 11.31 -23.61 4.62
CA LYS A 14 11.72 -22.20 4.73
C LYS A 14 10.93 -21.33 3.78
N LEU A 15 10.73 -21.77 2.53
CA LEU A 15 9.93 -21.05 1.55
C LEU A 15 8.46 -20.93 2.00
N ALA A 16 7.88 -21.98 2.57
CA ALA A 16 6.53 -21.94 3.10
C ALA A 16 6.40 -20.93 4.27
N GLN A 17 7.34 -20.95 5.21
CA GLN A 17 7.37 -20.01 6.34
C GLN A 17 7.48 -18.55 5.87
N VAL A 18 8.33 -18.27 4.87
CA VAL A 18 8.46 -16.93 4.29
C VAL A 18 7.15 -16.51 3.61
N LYS A 19 6.50 -17.39 2.86
CA LYS A 19 5.21 -17.11 2.21
C LYS A 19 4.11 -16.81 3.23
N GLU A 20 4.04 -17.59 4.32
CA GLU A 20 3.09 -17.36 5.40
C GLU A 20 3.33 -16.01 6.08
N HIS A 21 4.60 -15.70 6.37
CA HIS A 21 4.97 -14.41 6.96
C HIS A 21 4.56 -13.23 6.05
N GLN A 22 4.85 -13.34 4.74
CA GLN A 22 4.42 -12.34 3.75
C GLN A 22 2.89 -12.19 3.72
N LYS A 23 2.14 -13.29 3.75
CA LYS A 23 0.68 -13.27 3.78
C LYS A 23 0.16 -12.54 5.03
N LYS A 24 0.74 -12.80 6.20
CA LYS A 24 0.39 -12.11 7.45
C LYS A 24 0.65 -10.61 7.36
N LEU A 25 1.80 -10.19 6.83
CA LEU A 25 2.12 -8.78 6.65
C LEU A 25 1.14 -8.07 5.69
N LEU A 26 0.80 -8.71 4.56
CA LEU A 26 -0.16 -8.16 3.60
C LEU A 26 -1.56 -8.03 4.21
N TRP A 27 -1.96 -9.02 5.01
CA TRP A 27 -3.24 -8.98 5.72
C TRP A 27 -3.29 -7.81 6.71
N GLN A 28 -2.25 -7.64 7.55
CA GLN A 28 -2.15 -6.51 8.48
C GLN A 28 -2.16 -5.15 7.78
N LEU A 29 -1.46 -5.02 6.65
CA LEU A 29 -1.46 -3.78 5.86
C LEU A 29 -2.87 -3.49 5.31
N THR A 30 -3.55 -4.52 4.82
CA THR A 30 -4.92 -4.40 4.30
C THR A 30 -5.90 -4.01 5.40
N GLU A 31 -5.79 -4.63 6.57
CA GLU A 31 -6.63 -4.33 7.73
C GLU A 31 -6.44 -2.88 8.20
N LYS A 32 -5.19 -2.40 8.27
CA LYS A 32 -4.88 -0.99 8.56
C LYS A 32 -5.53 -0.05 7.54
N HIS A 33 -5.34 -0.31 6.25
CA HIS A 33 -5.94 0.51 5.18
C HIS A 33 -7.46 0.52 5.22
N GLN A 34 -8.09 -0.61 5.58
CA GLN A 34 -9.53 -0.70 5.76
C GLN A 34 -10.01 0.10 6.97
N GLY A 35 -9.31 -0.01 8.11
CA GLY A 35 -9.61 0.75 9.33
C GLY A 35 -9.52 2.25 9.10
N GLU A 36 -8.47 2.72 8.41
CA GLU A 36 -8.32 4.14 8.04
C GLU A 36 -9.46 4.64 7.16
N ARG A 37 -9.86 3.85 6.15
CA ARG A 37 -10.98 4.19 5.27
C ARG A 37 -12.31 4.26 6.03
N LYS A 38 -12.56 3.30 6.93
CA LYS A 38 -13.75 3.29 7.78
C LYS A 38 -13.79 4.50 8.70
N SER A 39 -12.70 4.78 9.41
CA SER A 39 -12.60 5.94 10.30
C SER A 39 -12.79 7.27 9.54
N LEU A 40 -12.20 7.39 8.35
CA LEU A 40 -12.38 8.58 7.51
C LEU A 40 -13.85 8.71 7.06
N LEU A 41 -14.47 7.61 6.63
CA LEU A 41 -15.88 7.59 6.24
C LEU A 41 -16.81 7.99 7.39
N GLU A 42 -16.62 7.44 8.58
CA GLU A 42 -17.41 7.76 9.77
C GLU A 42 -17.30 9.25 10.13
N ARG A 43 -16.09 9.82 10.08
CA ARG A 43 -15.87 11.26 10.32
C ARG A 43 -16.59 12.12 9.28
N HIS A 44 -16.50 11.77 8.00
CA HIS A 44 -17.22 12.49 6.94
C HIS A 44 -18.74 12.38 7.11
N GLN A 45 -19.26 11.21 7.47
CA GLN A 45 -20.70 11.02 7.69
C GLN A 45 -21.21 11.84 8.87
N ALA A 46 -20.53 11.79 10.02
CA ALA A 46 -20.89 12.57 11.19
C ALA A 46 -20.87 14.08 10.89
N ARG A 47 -19.84 14.55 10.18
CA ARG A 47 -19.72 15.95 9.76
C ARG A 47 -20.81 16.35 8.76
N SER A 48 -21.03 15.53 7.73
CA SER A 48 -22.05 15.76 6.70
C SER A 48 -23.45 15.85 7.32
N PHE A 49 -23.76 15.00 8.30
CA PHE A 49 -25.03 15.07 9.02
C PHE A 49 -25.18 16.38 9.81
N ALA A 50 -24.13 16.80 10.54
CA ALA A 50 -24.13 18.06 11.27
C ALA A 50 -24.27 19.28 10.33
N GLU A 51 -23.54 19.29 9.22
CA GLU A 51 -23.62 20.35 8.20
C GLU A 51 -25.00 20.38 7.52
N LEU A 52 -25.57 19.22 7.20
CA LEU A 52 -26.91 19.12 6.62
C LEU A 52 -27.97 19.67 7.57
N LYS A 53 -27.88 19.33 8.86
CA LYS A 53 -28.77 19.87 9.89
C LYS A 53 -28.66 21.40 9.99
N ALA A 54 -27.43 21.93 10.02
CA ALA A 54 -27.19 23.38 10.05
C ALA A 54 -27.68 24.11 8.79
N ARG A 55 -27.57 23.50 7.60
CA ARG A 55 -28.13 24.03 6.34
C ARG A 55 -29.66 23.97 6.34
N GLN A 56 -30.25 22.93 6.90
CA GLN A 56 -31.70 22.77 7.01
C GLN A 56 -32.30 23.76 8.01
N ASP A 57 -31.63 24.00 9.15
CA ASP A 57 -32.09 24.94 10.17
C ASP A 57 -32.05 26.40 9.70
N ARG A 58 -31.23 26.73 8.68
CA ARG A 58 -31.25 28.04 8.00
C ARG A 58 -32.50 28.29 7.17
N PHE A 59 -33.26 27.26 6.81
CA PHE A 59 -34.55 27.47 6.17
C PHE A 59 -35.60 27.78 7.22
N ASN A 60 -36.26 28.93 7.08
CA ASN A 60 -37.41 29.29 7.90
C ASN A 60 -38.54 28.26 7.69
N LYS A 61 -39.06 27.71 8.78
CA LYS A 61 -40.14 26.71 8.76
C LYS A 61 -41.51 27.40 8.79
N GLY A 62 -42.55 26.69 8.35
CA GLY A 62 -43.94 27.14 8.41
C GLY A 62 -44.26 28.31 7.49
N LEU A 63 -45.21 29.16 7.89
CA LEU A 63 -45.75 30.27 7.09
C LEU A 63 -44.66 31.28 6.68
N ARG A 64 -43.64 31.49 7.52
CA ARG A 64 -42.51 32.38 7.22
C ARG A 64 -41.64 31.85 6.06
N GLY A 65 -41.52 30.54 5.91
CA GLY A 65 -40.86 29.91 4.75
C GLY A 65 -41.65 30.10 3.45
N LEU A 66 -42.98 30.19 3.52
CA LEU A 66 -43.82 30.56 2.38
C LEU A 66 -43.58 32.02 1.97
N PHE A 67 -43.48 32.94 2.93
CA PHE A 67 -43.14 34.34 2.67
C PHE A 67 -41.75 34.52 2.04
N ASP A 68 -40.75 33.76 2.49
CA ASP A 68 -39.40 33.79 1.91
C ASP A 68 -39.34 33.35 0.45
N ARG A 69 -40.31 32.53 0.03
CA ARG A 69 -40.45 32.09 -1.36
C ARG A 69 -41.02 33.19 -2.25
N ILE A 70 -41.86 34.06 -1.68
CA ILE A 70 -42.43 35.23 -2.35
C ILE A 70 -41.42 36.38 -2.40
N THR A 71 -40.65 36.61 -1.33
CA THR A 71 -39.62 37.68 -1.27
C THR A 71 -38.30 37.32 -1.97
N GLY A 72 -38.15 36.07 -2.43
CA GLY A 72 -36.93 35.59 -3.10
C GLY A 72 -35.76 35.30 -2.16
N ALA A 73 -35.91 35.54 -0.85
CA ALA A 73 -34.92 35.21 0.18
C ALA A 73 -34.57 33.71 0.18
N TYR A 74 -35.57 32.85 -0.09
CA TYR A 74 -35.39 31.41 -0.22
C TYR A 74 -34.32 31.02 -1.27
N GLY A 75 -34.29 31.72 -2.40
CA GLY A 75 -33.34 31.45 -3.48
C GLY A 75 -31.89 31.77 -3.09
N LYS A 76 -31.70 32.83 -2.29
CA LYS A 76 -30.37 33.21 -1.78
C LYS A 76 -29.83 32.17 -0.80
N THR A 77 -30.65 31.75 0.17
CA THR A 77 -30.28 30.71 1.14
C THR A 77 -30.03 29.36 0.46
N LYS A 78 -30.84 29.02 -0.56
CA LYS A 78 -30.63 27.81 -1.37
C LYS A 78 -29.28 27.83 -2.09
N LYS A 79 -28.95 28.90 -2.81
CA LYS A 79 -27.66 29.04 -3.49
C LYS A 79 -26.48 28.98 -2.53
N GLN A 80 -26.60 29.59 -1.36
CA GLN A 80 -25.57 29.52 -0.32
C GLN A 80 -25.37 28.07 0.17
N ASN A 81 -26.45 27.36 0.48
CA ASN A 81 -26.39 25.97 0.90
C ASN A 81 -25.80 25.06 -0.18
N GLU A 82 -26.11 25.32 -1.47
CA GLU A 82 -25.54 24.60 -2.62
C GLU A 82 -24.03 24.81 -2.74
N LEU A 83 -23.56 26.06 -2.64
CA LEU A 83 -22.13 26.40 -2.66
C LEU A 83 -21.39 25.72 -1.50
N GLU A 84 -21.92 25.82 -0.28
CA GLU A 84 -21.32 25.19 0.89
C GLU A 84 -21.31 23.66 0.80
N ALA A 85 -22.37 23.06 0.22
CA ALA A 85 -22.41 21.61 -0.02
C ALA A 85 -21.36 21.19 -1.06
N TYR A 86 -21.16 21.99 -2.12
CA TYR A 86 -20.12 21.75 -3.12
C TYR A 86 -18.71 21.88 -2.53
N GLU A 87 -18.46 22.90 -1.72
CA GLU A 87 -17.18 23.08 -1.02
C GLU A 87 -16.90 21.93 -0.06
N ALA A 88 -17.91 21.48 0.70
CA ALA A 88 -17.79 20.31 1.57
C ALA A 88 -17.48 19.04 0.77
N PHE A 89 -18.17 18.80 -0.34
CA PHE A 89 -17.90 17.68 -1.23
C PHE A 89 -16.46 17.71 -1.77
N LYS A 90 -16.01 18.87 -2.26
CA LYS A 90 -14.64 19.03 -2.78
C LYS A 90 -13.61 18.77 -1.70
N ARG A 91 -13.81 19.28 -0.48
CA ARG A 91 -12.92 19.01 0.68
C ARG A 91 -12.84 17.51 0.96
N ASP A 92 -13.99 16.85 1.12
CA ASP A 92 -14.05 15.42 1.41
C ASP A 92 -13.40 14.57 0.29
N GLN A 93 -13.58 14.97 -0.97
CA GLN A 93 -12.89 14.36 -2.11
C GLN A 93 -11.37 14.49 -1.95
N THR A 94 -10.85 15.69 -1.65
CA THR A 94 -9.40 15.87 -1.44
C THR A 94 -8.86 15.08 -0.25
N GLU A 95 -9.63 14.91 0.83
CA GLU A 95 -9.23 14.09 1.97
C GLU A 95 -9.14 12.61 1.60
N ARG A 96 -10.11 12.10 0.84
CA ARG A 96 -10.09 10.73 0.29
C ARG A 96 -8.92 10.52 -0.65
N ASP A 97 -8.67 11.46 -1.56
CA ASP A 97 -7.57 11.37 -2.51
C ASP A 97 -6.22 11.34 -1.78
N LYS A 98 -6.03 12.21 -0.78
CA LYS A 98 -4.83 12.20 0.07
C LYS A 98 -4.62 10.85 0.76
N LEU A 99 -5.69 10.22 1.27
CA LEU A 99 -5.60 8.89 1.87
C LEU A 99 -5.18 7.84 0.83
N VAL A 100 -5.78 7.88 -0.36
CA VAL A 100 -5.44 6.95 -1.46
C VAL A 100 -3.98 7.13 -1.88
N TYR A 101 -3.51 8.36 -2.05
CA TYR A 101 -2.10 8.63 -2.41
C TYR A 101 -1.12 8.11 -1.36
N ARG A 102 -1.43 8.27 -0.07
CA ARG A 102 -0.61 7.69 1.02
C ARG A 102 -0.56 6.17 0.92
N GLN A 103 -1.71 5.51 0.79
CA GLN A 103 -1.79 4.05 0.68
C GLN A 103 -1.10 3.51 -0.57
N LEU A 104 -1.17 4.23 -1.70
CA LEU A 104 -0.44 3.88 -2.93
C LEU A 104 1.07 4.06 -2.76
N GLY A 105 1.51 5.13 -2.09
CA GLY A 105 2.91 5.37 -1.76
C GLY A 105 3.50 4.23 -0.93
N GLU A 106 2.81 3.84 0.14
CA GLU A 106 3.22 2.71 0.99
C GLU A 106 3.35 1.40 0.20
N LYS A 107 2.37 1.10 -0.66
CA LYS A 107 2.43 -0.09 -1.53
C LYS A 107 3.62 -0.03 -2.48
N ARG A 108 3.89 1.13 -3.08
CA ARG A 108 5.02 1.32 -3.99
C ARG A 108 6.35 1.11 -3.27
N ASP A 109 6.49 1.64 -2.07
CA ASP A 109 7.70 1.50 -1.27
C ASP A 109 7.94 0.04 -0.85
N HIS A 110 6.88 -0.68 -0.47
CA HIS A 110 6.95 -2.12 -0.21
C HIS A 110 7.42 -2.91 -1.45
N LEU A 111 6.86 -2.63 -2.63
CA LEU A 111 7.25 -3.28 -3.88
C LEU A 111 8.71 -2.95 -4.25
N LYS A 112 9.15 -1.71 -4.05
CA LYS A 112 10.53 -1.30 -4.29
C LYS A 112 11.50 -2.09 -3.41
N ARG A 113 11.22 -2.19 -2.11
CA ARG A 113 12.04 -2.99 -1.19
C ARG A 113 12.11 -4.46 -1.59
N GLN A 114 10.98 -5.05 -2.01
CA GLN A 114 10.98 -6.44 -2.49
C GLN A 114 11.85 -6.60 -3.74
N ARG A 115 11.75 -5.67 -4.70
CA ARG A 115 12.59 -5.67 -5.89
C ARG A 115 14.07 -5.54 -5.56
N ASP A 116 14.43 -4.64 -4.65
CA ASP A 116 15.82 -4.42 -4.23
C ASP A 116 16.41 -5.67 -3.57
N ILE A 117 15.62 -6.36 -2.74
CA ILE A 117 16.02 -7.64 -2.12
C ILE A 117 16.28 -8.71 -3.19
N LEU A 118 15.37 -8.84 -4.16
CA LEU A 118 15.52 -9.82 -5.25
C LEU A 118 16.74 -9.51 -6.13
N GLN A 119 17.01 -8.23 -6.41
CA GLN A 119 18.19 -7.82 -7.16
C GLN A 119 19.48 -8.14 -6.42
N LYS A 120 19.56 -7.84 -5.12
CA LYS A 120 20.72 -8.19 -4.28
C LYS A 120 20.94 -9.70 -4.21
N ALA A 121 19.86 -10.48 -4.05
CA ALA A 121 19.96 -11.94 -4.06
C ALA A 121 20.47 -12.48 -5.40
N GLN A 122 20.03 -11.89 -6.52
CA GLN A 122 20.52 -12.26 -7.85
C GLN A 122 22.00 -11.93 -8.04
N GLN A 123 22.45 -10.75 -7.59
CA GLN A 123 23.85 -10.34 -7.64
C GLN A 123 24.73 -11.29 -6.82
N LEU A 124 24.37 -11.54 -5.56
CA LEU A 124 25.08 -12.49 -4.69
C LEU A 124 25.18 -13.89 -5.32
N GLY A 125 24.10 -14.37 -5.95
CA GLY A 125 24.12 -15.65 -6.65
C GLY A 125 25.06 -15.69 -7.85
N ARG A 126 25.21 -14.57 -8.58
CA ARG A 126 26.18 -14.45 -9.67
C ARG A 126 27.61 -14.42 -9.15
N ASP A 127 27.86 -13.69 -8.07
CA ASP A 127 29.17 -13.56 -7.44
C ASP A 127 29.63 -14.93 -6.89
N LEU A 128 28.77 -15.62 -6.14
CA LEU A 128 29.01 -16.99 -5.67
C LEU A 128 29.33 -17.96 -6.81
N LYS A 129 28.61 -17.87 -7.93
CA LYS A 129 28.88 -18.71 -9.11
C LYS A 129 30.24 -18.42 -9.73
N LYS A 130 30.63 -17.14 -9.77
CA LYS A 130 31.95 -16.70 -10.25
C LYS A 130 33.06 -17.22 -9.34
N ASP A 131 32.90 -17.06 -8.03
CA ASP A 131 33.88 -17.51 -7.02
C ASP A 131 34.06 -19.04 -7.08
N LEU A 132 32.96 -19.78 -7.22
CA LEU A 132 33.01 -21.24 -7.36
C LEU A 132 33.72 -21.67 -8.66
N LYS A 133 33.56 -20.91 -9.74
CA LYS A 133 34.28 -21.17 -11.00
C LYS A 133 35.78 -20.90 -10.80
N ASN A 134 36.15 -19.76 -10.21
CA ASN A 134 37.56 -19.43 -9.94
C ASN A 134 38.23 -20.50 -9.09
N LEU A 135 37.61 -20.94 -8.00
CA LEU A 135 38.13 -22.00 -7.14
C LEU A 135 38.27 -23.35 -7.86
N ARG A 136 37.40 -23.63 -8.82
CA ARG A 136 37.51 -24.83 -9.66
C ARG A 136 38.70 -24.71 -10.61
N ASP A 137 38.83 -23.58 -11.28
CA ASP A 137 39.90 -23.31 -12.23
C ASP A 137 41.27 -23.32 -11.51
N ASP A 138 41.38 -22.73 -10.32
CA ASP A 138 42.57 -22.76 -9.46
C ASP A 138 42.97 -24.20 -9.08
N ARG A 139 42.00 -25.04 -8.70
CA ARG A 139 42.25 -26.46 -8.40
C ARG A 139 42.70 -27.26 -9.61
N GLU A 140 42.14 -26.99 -10.79
CA GLU A 140 42.54 -27.65 -12.04
C GLU A 140 43.97 -27.22 -12.42
N ASN A 141 44.31 -25.95 -12.22
CA ASN A 141 45.66 -25.42 -12.45
C ASN A 141 46.70 -26.02 -11.49
N ASP A 142 46.42 -26.06 -10.19
CA ASP A 142 47.30 -26.68 -9.18
C ASP A 142 47.57 -28.17 -9.44
N ARG A 143 46.56 -28.91 -9.93
CA ARG A 143 46.73 -30.31 -10.35
C ARG A 143 47.66 -30.43 -11.55
N SER A 144 47.49 -29.56 -12.55
CA SER A 144 48.35 -29.56 -13.74
C SER A 144 49.80 -29.19 -13.42
N MET A 145 50.04 -28.34 -12.41
CA MET A 145 51.39 -28.02 -11.93
C MET A 145 52.02 -29.18 -11.15
N ARG A 146 51.23 -29.97 -10.41
CA ARG A 146 51.72 -31.12 -9.64
C ARG A 146 52.08 -32.33 -10.52
N ASP A 147 51.34 -32.53 -11.60
CA ASP A 147 51.54 -33.65 -12.56
C ASP A 147 52.42 -33.26 -13.77
N GLY A 148 53.13 -32.12 -13.70
CA GLY A 148 54.07 -31.68 -14.74
C GLY A 148 55.24 -32.64 -14.92
N PRO A 149 55.83 -32.73 -16.13
CA PRO A 149 56.72 -33.85 -16.50
C PRO A 149 57.93 -33.93 -15.57
N HIS A 150 58.07 -35.06 -14.88
CA HIS A 150 59.32 -35.43 -14.22
C HIS A 150 60.39 -35.62 -15.29
N ARG A 151 61.39 -34.74 -15.26
CA ARG A 151 62.52 -34.71 -16.17
C ARG A 151 63.50 -35.84 -15.90
#